data_AF-A0A060SC49-F1
#
_entry.id   AF-A0A060SC49-F1
#
_cell.length_a   1.000
_cell.length_b   1.000
_cell.length_c   1.000
_cell.angle_alpha   90.00
_cell.angle_beta   90.00
_cell.angle_gamma   90.00
#
_symmetry.space_group_name_H-M   'P 1'
#
loop_
_entity.id
_entity.type
_entity.pdbx_description
1 polymer ?
#
loop_
_entity_poly.entity_id
_entity_poly.type
_entity_poly.pdbx_seq_one_letter_code
_entity_poly.pdbx_strand_id
1 'polypeptide(L)'
;MRRASILSTSFMPLVVKDNVMAAFAQARPSLELLHLNALAYDLSCYQTGLPSLVSLATRSPHLSDLRTVQLVVRPEDVEKLPLEPPNLVHGLKAVQVYYGMRPDVYRLIHERIFPNLSQEHNVDGLYHD
;
A
#
# COMPACT_ATOMS: atom_id res chain seq x y z
N MET A 1 16.58 9.62 -15.90
CA MET A 1 15.30 8.87 -15.83
C MET A 1 14.17 9.88 -15.73
N ARG A 2 13.10 9.72 -16.52
CA ARG A 2 11.93 10.61 -16.46
C ARG A 2 10.97 10.08 -15.39
N ARG A 3 10.81 10.80 -14.29
CA ARG A 3 9.80 10.50 -13.25
C ARG A 3 8.41 10.75 -13.82
N ALA A 4 7.61 9.70 -13.97
CA ALA A 4 6.21 9.83 -14.34
C ALA A 4 5.35 9.84 -13.06
N SER A 5 5.11 11.02 -12.51
CA SER A 5 4.13 11.20 -11.43
C SER A 5 2.75 11.45 -12.04
N ILE A 6 1.88 10.44 -12.05
CA ILE A 6 0.48 10.64 -12.40
C ILE A 6 -0.24 11.07 -11.12
N LEU A 7 -0.47 12.37 -10.97
CA LEU A 7 -1.34 12.90 -9.93
C LEU A 7 -2.77 12.92 -10.48
N SER A 8 -3.54 11.86 -10.19
CA SER A 8 -4.95 11.77 -10.61
C SER A 8 -5.84 12.21 -9.46
N THR A 9 -6.27 13.47 -9.49
CA THR A 9 -7.27 14.01 -8.55
C THR A 9 -8.65 13.80 -9.14
N SER A 10 -9.39 12.79 -8.68
CA SER A 10 -10.79 12.59 -9.09
C SER A 10 -11.74 13.18 -8.07
N PHE A 11 -12.70 13.99 -8.51
CA PHE A 11 -13.79 14.50 -7.68
C PHE A 11 -14.99 13.53 -7.59
N MET A 12 -14.89 12.35 -8.20
CA MET A 12 -15.90 11.29 -8.10
C MET A 12 -15.53 10.32 -6.97
N PRO A 13 -16.51 9.80 -6.21
CA PRO A 13 -16.25 8.79 -5.18
C PRO A 13 -15.67 7.55 -5.85
N LEU A 14 -14.39 7.30 -5.58
CA LEU A 14 -13.63 6.20 -6.15
C LEU A 14 -13.54 5.11 -5.09
N VAL A 15 -14.16 3.96 -5.37
CA VAL A 15 -14.08 2.78 -4.50
C VAL A 15 -12.78 2.06 -4.81
N VAL A 16 -11.79 2.22 -3.94
CA VAL A 16 -10.52 1.51 -3.96
C VAL A 16 -10.61 0.30 -3.04
N LYS A 17 -10.60 -0.88 -3.67
CA LYS A 17 -10.57 -2.19 -3.00
C LYS A 17 -9.45 -3.05 -3.61
N ASP A 18 -9.19 -4.22 -3.02
CA ASP A 18 -8.09 -5.09 -3.42
C ASP A 18 -8.06 -5.45 -4.90
N ASN A 19 -9.23 -5.73 -5.50
CA ASN A 19 -9.33 -6.03 -6.92
C ASN A 19 -8.93 -4.83 -7.80
N VAL A 20 -9.31 -3.61 -7.41
CA VAL A 20 -8.97 -2.37 -8.12
C VAL A 20 -7.48 -2.10 -8.00
N MET A 21 -6.92 -2.23 -6.79
CA MET A 21 -5.49 -2.05 -6.54
C MET A 21 -4.66 -3.06 -7.33
N ALA A 22 -5.08 -4.33 -7.38
CA ALA A 22 -4.39 -5.35 -8.16
C ALA A 22 -4.42 -5.06 -9.67
N ALA A 23 -5.58 -4.67 -10.21
CA ALA A 23 -5.70 -4.28 -11.62
C ALA A 23 -4.84 -3.04 -11.93
N PHE A 24 -4.80 -2.08 -11.01
CA PHE A 24 -3.96 -0.88 -11.14
C PHE A 24 -2.47 -1.21 -11.14
N ALA A 25 -2.01 -2.04 -10.20
CA ALA A 25 -0.62 -2.50 -10.12
C ALA A 25 -0.21 -3.23 -11.42
N GLN A 26 -1.08 -4.09 -11.95
CA GLN A 26 -0.85 -4.78 -13.21
C GLN A 26 -0.75 -3.81 -14.40
N ALA A 27 -1.57 -2.77 -14.44
CA ALA A 27 -1.54 -1.78 -15.51
C ALA A 27 -0.36 -0.81 -15.40
N ARG A 28 0.29 -0.71 -14.24
CA ARG A 28 1.34 0.29 -13.93
C ARG A 28 2.60 -0.37 -13.33
N PRO A 29 3.37 -1.14 -14.11
CA PRO A 29 4.59 -1.77 -13.60
C PRO A 29 5.73 -0.77 -13.32
N SER A 30 5.73 0.38 -13.99
CA SER A 30 6.71 1.46 -13.77
C SER A 30 6.26 2.48 -12.72
N LEU A 31 5.30 2.13 -11.87
CA LEU A 31 4.79 3.02 -10.83
C LEU A 31 5.88 3.27 -9.79
N GLU A 32 6.19 4.53 -9.52
CA GLU A 32 7.17 4.93 -8.50
C GLU A 32 6.52 5.48 -7.22
N LEU A 33 5.35 6.11 -7.34
CA LEU A 33 4.63 6.77 -6.24
C LEU A 33 3.14 6.44 -6.36
N LEU A 34 2.50 6.10 -5.24
CA LEU A 34 1.05 5.91 -5.17
C LEU A 34 0.49 6.52 -3.91
N HIS A 35 -0.21 7.65 -4.04
CA HIS A 35 -0.83 8.33 -2.91
C HIS A 35 -2.34 8.36 -3.09
N LEU A 36 -3.05 7.73 -2.16
CA LEU A 36 -4.50 7.75 -2.06
C LEU A 36 -4.91 8.63 -0.89
N ASN A 37 -5.62 9.71 -1.18
CA ASN A 37 -6.18 10.60 -0.18
C ASN A 37 -7.69 10.42 -0.13
N ALA A 38 -8.25 10.40 1.08
CA ALA A 38 -9.69 10.36 1.25
C ALA A 38 -10.29 11.70 0.85
N LEU A 39 -11.20 11.68 -0.12
CA LEU A 39 -12.08 12.82 -0.43
C LEU A 39 -13.52 12.55 0.03
N ALA A 40 -13.88 11.28 0.24
CA ALA A 40 -15.18 10.89 0.76
C ALA A 40 -15.15 10.73 2.30
N TYR A 41 -16.28 11.03 2.93
CA TYR A 41 -16.49 10.80 4.37
C TYR A 41 -16.54 9.31 4.75
N ASP A 42 -16.75 8.42 3.77
CA ASP A 42 -16.86 6.97 4.00
C ASP A 42 -15.51 6.26 3.74
N LEU A 43 -14.86 5.82 4.83
CA LEU A 43 -13.60 5.07 4.78
C LEU A 43 -13.75 3.71 4.08
N SER A 44 -14.95 3.13 4.05
CA SER A 44 -15.19 1.83 3.39
C SER A 44 -14.94 1.88 1.88
N CYS A 45 -14.89 3.08 1.30
CA CYS A 45 -14.51 3.30 -0.09
C CYS A 45 -12.99 3.19 -0.34
N TYR A 46 -12.13 3.22 0.69
CA TYR A 46 -10.67 3.27 0.50
C TYR A 46 -9.93 2.18 1.26
N GLN A 47 -10.33 0.93 1.02
CA GLN A 47 -9.81 -0.25 1.71
C GLN A 47 -8.69 -0.92 0.91
N THR A 48 -7.49 -0.87 1.46
CA THR A 48 -6.33 -1.64 0.99
C THR A 48 -6.15 -2.83 1.93
N GLY A 49 -6.14 -4.06 1.41
CA GLY A 49 -5.81 -5.25 2.18
C GLY A 49 -4.40 -5.76 1.89
N LEU A 50 -4.00 -6.82 2.59
CA LEU A 50 -2.75 -7.53 2.28
C LEU A 50 -2.67 -8.00 0.81
N PRO A 51 -3.76 -8.47 0.17
CA PRO A 51 -3.72 -8.83 -1.25
C PRO A 51 -3.31 -7.68 -2.17
N SER A 52 -3.76 -6.45 -1.89
CA SER A 52 -3.30 -5.25 -2.61
C SER A 52 -1.78 -5.07 -2.49
N LEU A 53 -1.26 -5.16 -1.27
CA LEU A 53 0.15 -4.94 -0.99
C LEU A 53 1.03 -5.98 -1.68
N VAL A 54 0.63 -7.26 -1.63
CA VAL A 54 1.33 -8.34 -2.36
C VAL A 54 1.29 -8.08 -3.86
N SER A 55 0.16 -7.63 -4.41
CA SER A 55 0.05 -7.31 -5.83
C SER A 55 0.97 -6.16 -6.24
N LEU A 56 1.04 -5.09 -5.44
CA LEU A 56 1.98 -3.99 -5.66
C LEU A 56 3.44 -4.48 -5.61
N ALA A 57 3.79 -5.29 -4.59
CA ALA A 57 5.12 -5.86 -4.45
C ALA A 57 5.55 -6.71 -5.65
N THR A 58 4.58 -7.42 -6.24
CA THR A 58 4.81 -8.32 -7.37
C THR A 58 4.85 -7.56 -8.71
N ARG A 59 3.98 -6.56 -8.89
CA ARG A 59 3.70 -5.96 -10.20
C ARG A 59 4.36 -4.60 -10.40
N SER A 60 4.67 -3.87 -9.32
CA SER A 60 5.17 -2.49 -9.37
C SER A 60 6.53 -2.36 -8.65
N PRO A 61 7.59 -3.05 -9.13
CA PRO A 61 8.87 -3.19 -8.42
C PRO A 61 9.59 -1.88 -8.10
N HIS A 62 9.27 -0.80 -8.83
CA HIS A 62 9.86 0.53 -8.67
C HIS A 62 9.10 1.43 -7.69
N LEU A 63 7.96 0.96 -7.14
CA LEU A 63 7.16 1.74 -6.20
C LEU A 63 8.00 2.02 -4.96
N SER A 64 8.23 3.29 -4.66
CA SER A 64 9.15 3.79 -3.64
C SER A 64 8.45 4.46 -2.46
N ASP A 65 7.29 5.07 -2.70
CA ASP A 65 6.43 5.70 -1.68
C ASP A 65 4.97 5.29 -1.91
N LEU A 66 4.35 4.72 -0.88
CA LEU A 66 2.96 4.31 -0.86
C LEU A 66 2.23 5.03 0.27
N ARG A 67 1.14 5.73 -0.07
CA ARG A 67 0.21 6.31 0.91
C ARG A 67 -1.19 5.79 0.64
N THR A 68 -1.81 5.19 1.64
CA THR A 68 -3.20 4.70 1.54
C THR A 68 -4.04 5.19 2.71
N VAL A 69 -5.36 5.13 2.55
CA VAL A 69 -6.31 5.61 3.56
C VAL A 69 -6.50 4.58 4.66
N GLN A 70 -7.14 3.45 4.33
CA GLN A 70 -7.48 2.43 5.31
C GLN A 70 -6.82 1.11 4.94
N LEU A 71 -6.03 0.56 5.86
CA LEU A 71 -5.53 -0.80 5.78
C LEU A 71 -6.46 -1.74 6.53
N VAL A 72 -6.96 -2.76 5.83
CA VAL A 72 -7.82 -3.80 6.40
C VAL A 72 -7.07 -5.12 6.35
N VAL A 73 -6.60 -5.58 7.51
CA VAL A 73 -5.95 -6.90 7.62
C VAL A 73 -6.97 -7.90 8.15
N ARG A 74 -7.24 -8.93 7.35
CA ARG A 74 -8.10 -10.04 7.76
C ARG A 74 -7.25 -11.28 8.05
N PRO A 75 -7.61 -12.10 9.04
CA PRO A 75 -6.85 -13.31 9.39
C PRO A 75 -6.61 -14.23 8.19
N GLU A 76 -7.63 -14.42 7.34
CA GLU A 76 -7.57 -15.27 6.14
C GLU A 76 -6.58 -14.77 5.08
N ASP A 77 -6.22 -13.48 5.10
CA ASP A 77 -5.23 -12.91 4.18
C ASP A 77 -3.81 -13.11 4.72
N VAL A 78 -3.64 -13.15 6.05
CA VAL A 78 -2.36 -13.43 6.70
C VAL A 78 -1.93 -14.86 6.40
N GLU A 79 -2.87 -15.81 6.47
CA GLU A 79 -2.62 -17.23 6.14
C GLU A 79 -2.20 -17.45 4.69
N LYS A 80 -2.61 -16.56 3.78
CA LYS A 80 -2.28 -16.60 2.36
C LYS A 80 -1.03 -15.82 1.99
N LEU A 81 -0.39 -15.15 2.95
CA LEU A 81 0.84 -14.42 2.68
C LEU A 81 1.95 -15.40 2.24
N PRO A 82 2.73 -15.03 1.22
CA PRO A 82 3.85 -15.86 0.76
C PRO A 82 4.85 -16.03 1.91
N LEU A 83 5.49 -17.21 1.98
CA LEU A 83 6.49 -17.53 3.01
C LEU A 83 7.70 -16.59 2.97
N GLU A 84 8.04 -16.14 1.77
CA GLU A 84 9.11 -15.18 1.50
C GLU A 84 8.54 -13.94 0.80
N PRO A 85 9.18 -12.77 0.92
CA PRO A 85 8.75 -11.57 0.21
C PRO A 85 8.62 -11.80 -1.31
N PRO A 86 7.55 -11.29 -1.96
CA PRO A 86 7.37 -11.43 -3.41
C PRO A 86 8.55 -10.88 -4.23
N ASN A 87 9.24 -9.88 -3.71
CA ASN A 87 10.36 -9.23 -4.38
C ASN A 87 11.35 -8.65 -3.34
N LEU A 88 12.52 -9.29 -3.20
CA LEU A 88 13.57 -8.88 -2.27
C LEU A 88 14.24 -7.54 -2.64
N VAL A 89 14.21 -7.16 -3.92
CA VAL A 89 14.82 -5.90 -4.42
C VAL A 89 13.76 -4.83 -4.68
N HIS A 90 12.58 -4.97 -4.09
CA HIS A 90 11.49 -4.01 -4.26
C HIS A 90 11.90 -2.60 -3.77
N GLY A 91 11.53 -1.57 -4.53
CA GLY A 91 11.94 -0.19 -4.32
C GLY A 91 11.28 0.52 -3.13
N LEU A 92 10.28 -0.09 -2.49
CA LEU A 92 9.45 0.59 -1.48
C LEU A 92 10.26 0.91 -0.23
N LYS A 93 10.38 2.20 0.08
CA LYS A 93 11.12 2.72 1.23
C LYS A 93 10.22 3.35 2.28
N ALA A 94 9.05 3.87 1.88
CA ALA A 94 8.11 4.52 2.77
C ALA A 94 6.69 3.98 2.52
N VAL A 95 6.01 3.64 3.61
CA VAL A 95 4.57 3.32 3.61
C VAL A 95 3.90 4.17 4.67
N GLN A 96 2.84 4.89 4.28
CA GLN A 96 1.98 5.63 5.17
C GLN A 96 0.55 5.14 5.00
N VAL A 97 -0.10 4.87 6.10
CA VAL A 97 -1.52 4.49 6.10
C VAL A 97 -2.19 5.30 7.19
N TYR A 98 -3.28 5.99 6.84
CA TYR A 98 -3.98 6.85 7.79
C TYR A 98 -4.73 6.06 8.88
N TYR A 99 -5.28 4.88 8.54
CA TYR A 99 -6.06 4.05 9.46
C TYR A 99 -5.70 2.57 9.35
N GLY A 100 -5.63 1.86 10.49
CA GLY A 100 -5.46 0.40 10.53
C GLY A 100 -4.00 -0.11 10.50
N MET A 101 -3.00 0.79 10.53
CA MET A 101 -1.59 0.42 10.64
C MET A 101 -1.17 0.27 12.09
N ARG A 102 -1.24 -0.95 12.61
CA ARG A 102 -0.72 -1.29 13.94
C ARG A 102 0.75 -1.78 13.87
N PRO A 103 1.51 -1.76 14.98
CA PRO A 103 2.91 -2.20 14.97
C PRO A 103 3.13 -3.67 14.55
N ASP A 104 2.22 -4.58 14.90
CA ASP A 104 2.25 -5.98 14.48
C ASP A 104 2.01 -6.12 12.97
N VAL A 105 1.07 -5.34 12.44
CA VAL A 105 0.76 -5.29 11.01
C VAL A 105 1.92 -4.71 10.21
N TYR A 106 2.53 -3.63 10.68
CA TYR A 106 3.70 -3.05 10.02
C TYR A 106 4.84 -4.07 9.94
N ARG A 107 5.12 -4.78 11.04
CA ARG A 107 6.15 -5.81 11.09
C ARG A 107 5.87 -6.94 10.11
N LEU A 108 4.62 -7.41 10.06
CA LEU A 108 4.18 -8.41 9.10
C LEU A 108 4.42 -7.95 7.65
N ILE A 109 4.04 -6.72 7.32
CA ILE A 109 4.24 -6.15 5.97
C ILE A 109 5.73 -6.03 5.63
N HIS A 110 6.54 -5.53 6.56
CA HIS A 110 7.98 -5.41 6.39
C HIS A 110 8.62 -6.78 6.14
N GLU A 111 8.34 -7.77 6.99
CA GLU A 111 9.00 -9.08 6.92
C GLU A 111 8.51 -9.94 5.75
N ARG A 112 7.23 -9.84 5.37
CA ARG A 112 6.58 -10.76 4.43
C ARG A 112 6.28 -10.17 3.06
N ILE A 113 6.35 -8.85 2.89
CA ILE A 113 5.96 -8.18 1.65
C ILE A 113 7.05 -7.21 1.17
N PHE A 114 7.47 -6.27 2.02
CA PHE A 114 8.40 -5.19 1.66
C PHE A 114 9.59 -5.11 2.64
N PRO A 115 10.62 -5.97 2.47
CA PRO A 115 11.76 -6.06 3.39
C PRO A 115 12.68 -4.83 3.37
N ASN A 116 12.46 -3.92 2.42
CA ASN A 116 13.28 -2.73 2.21
C ASN A 116 12.68 -1.45 2.82
N LEU A 117 11.57 -1.55 3.56
CA LEU A 117 10.98 -0.38 4.21
C LEU A 117 11.97 0.22 5.21
N SER A 118 12.07 1.54 5.17
CA SER A 118 12.93 2.26 6.10
C SER A 118 12.30 2.19 7.49
N GLN A 119 13.12 1.93 8.51
CA GLN A 119 12.68 1.93 9.90
C GLN A 119 12.32 3.33 10.42
N GLU A 120 12.55 4.39 9.63
CA GLU A 120 12.24 5.77 9.99
C GLU A 120 10.76 5.89 10.37
N HIS A 121 10.55 5.82 11.67
CA HIS A 121 9.30 6.08 12.34
C HIS A 121 8.88 7.49 11.93
N ASN A 122 7.76 7.59 11.23
CA ASN A 122 7.11 8.87 11.06
C ASN A 122 6.50 9.22 12.42
N VAL A 123 7.28 9.95 13.22
CA VAL A 123 6.93 10.45 14.57
C VAL A 123 5.73 11.43 14.50
N ASP A 124 5.25 11.79 13.31
CA ASP A 124 4.14 12.73 13.13
C ASP A 124 2.85 12.11 12.56
N GLY A 125 2.80 10.79 12.38
CA GLY A 125 1.59 10.11 11.92
C GLY A 125 0.64 9.82 13.07
N LEU A 126 -0.24 10.77 13.41
CA LEU A 126 -1.37 10.57 14.32
C LEU A 126 -2.06 9.22 14.05
N TYR A 127 -1.76 8.22 14.88
CA TYR A 127 -2.52 6.99 14.96
C TYR A 127 -3.86 7.36 15.58
N HIS A 128 -4.83 7.73 14.76
CA HIS A 128 -6.20 7.81 15.19
C HIS A 128 -6.76 6.39 15.18
N ASP A 129 -6.86 5.81 16.37
CA ASP A 129 -7.69 4.62 16.64
C ASP A 129 -9.16 4.88 16.28
#